data_AF-A0A966YSN5-F1
#
_entry.id   AF-A0A966YSN5-F1
#
_cell.length_a   1.000
_cell.length_b   1.000
_cell.length_c   1.000
_cell.angle_alpha   90.00
_cell.angle_beta   90.00
_cell.angle_gamma   90.00
#
_symmetry.space_group_name_H-M   'P 1'
#
loop_
_entity.id
_entity.type
_entity.pdbx_description
1 polymer ?
#
loop_
_entity_poly.entity_id
_entity_poly.type
_entity_poly.pdbx_seq_one_letter_code
_entity_poly.pdbx_strand_id
1 'polypeptide(L)' 'MTVYPCGDVPDSSNLNFVSGQTIPNSVIAPVSADGKVCFYVYGKAHLLADVSGYFPGQG' A
#
# COMPACT_ATOMS: atom_id res chain seq x y z
N MET A 1 -1.97 -3.27 7.69
CA MET A 1 -1.75 -2.15 6.74
C MET A 1 -2.02 -2.67 5.35
N THR A 2 -2.74 -1.89 4.57
CA THR A 2 -3.32 -2.31 3.28
C THR A 2 -2.95 -1.30 2.21
N VAL A 3 -2.48 -1.78 1.06
CA VAL A 3 -2.06 -1.00 -0.10
C VAL A 3 -3.03 -1.32 -1.24
N TYR A 4 -3.68 -0.30 -1.80
CA TYR A 4 -4.83 -0.50 -2.70
C TYR A 4 -4.99 0.67 -3.70
N PRO A 5 -5.72 0.50 -4.82
CA PRO A 5 -5.87 1.51 -5.88
C PRO A 5 -6.84 2.66 -5.49
N CYS A 6 -6.82 3.11 -4.23
CA CYS A 6 -7.75 4.10 -3.67
C CYS A 6 -9.24 3.73 -3.84
N GLY A 7 -10.15 4.48 -3.20
CA GLY A 7 -11.57 4.13 -3.15
C GLY A 7 -11.92 3.32 -1.90
N ASP A 8 -12.73 2.27 -2.04
CA ASP A 8 -13.12 1.42 -0.92
C ASP A 8 -11.93 0.60 -0.41
N VAL A 9 -11.69 0.65 0.90
CA VAL A 9 -10.61 -0.11 1.53
C VAL A 9 -11.00 -1.60 1.48
N PRO A 10 -10.22 -2.47 0.83
CA PRO A 10 -10.53 -3.89 0.77
C PRO A 10 -10.31 -4.54 2.14
N ASP A 11 -11.06 -5.61 2.42
CA ASP A 11 -10.79 -6.49 3.56
C ASP A 11 -9.57 -7.37 3.27
N SER A 12 -8.40 -6.76 3.31
CA SER A 12 -7.12 -7.40 3.06
C SER A 12 -5.99 -6.75 3.85
N SER A 13 -4.88 -7.48 4.03
CA SER A 13 -3.69 -7.00 4.72
C SER A 13 -2.43 -7.32 3.91
N ASN A 14 -1.54 -6.33 3.81
CA ASN A 14 -0.21 -6.49 3.25
C ASN A 14 0.86 -6.60 4.35
N LEU A 15 0.70 -5.88 5.45
CA LEU A 15 1.64 -5.88 6.57
C LEU A 15 0.92 -5.75 7.89
N ASN A 16 1.12 -6.73 8.78
CA ASN A 16 0.64 -6.70 10.15
C ASN A 16 1.79 -6.28 11.07
N PHE A 17 1.54 -5.31 11.94
CA PHE A 17 2.55 -4.74 12.84
C PHE A 17 1.92 -4.45 14.21
N VAL A 18 2.77 -4.34 15.23
CA VAL A 18 2.40 -3.84 16.56
C VAL A 18 3.15 -2.54 16.88
N SER A 19 2.70 -1.82 17.90
CA SER A 19 3.30 -0.55 18.31
C SER A 19 4.79 -0.71 18.65
N GLY A 20 5.60 0.26 18.22
CA GLY A 20 7.05 0.29 18.46
C GLY A 20 7.89 -0.51 17.45
N GLN A 21 7.26 -1.13 16.44
CA GLN A 21 7.99 -1.82 15.37
C GLN A 21 8.32 -0.89 14.20
N THR A 22 9.56 -0.99 13.72
CA THR A 22 9.98 -0.52 12.39
C THR A 22 10.27 -1.76 11.55
N ILE A 23 9.36 -2.10 10.65
CA ILE A 23 9.46 -3.31 9.81
C ILE A 23 9.21 -2.97 8.33
N PRO A 24 10.10 -3.38 7.41
CA PRO A 24 9.91 -3.13 5.97
C PRO A 24 9.03 -4.21 5.32
N ASN A 25 8.42 -3.85 4.19
CA ASN A 25 7.75 -4.80 3.29
C ASN A 25 7.81 -4.27 1.85
N SER A 26 7.77 -5.14 0.85
CA SER A 26 7.64 -4.77 -0.56
C SER A 26 6.40 -5.43 -1.16
N VAL A 27 5.60 -4.67 -1.89
CA VAL A 27 4.33 -5.13 -2.46
C VAL A 27 4.16 -4.62 -3.89
N ILE A 28 3.50 -5.43 -4.71
CA ILE A 28 2.97 -4.99 -6.01
C ILE A 28 1.48 -4.73 -5.79
N ALA A 29 1.02 -3.52 -6.09
CA ALA A 29 -0.37 -3.11 -5.93
C ALA A 29 -0.93 -2.57 -7.25
N PRO A 30 -2.23 -2.77 -7.53
CA PRO A 30 -2.90 -2.08 -8.62
C PRO A 30 -2.83 -0.56 -8.41
N VAL A 31 -2.74 0.17 -9.51
CA VAL A 31 -2.82 1.63 -9.53
C VAL A 31 -4.24 2.03 -9.92
N SER A 32 -4.78 3.04 -9.26
CA SER A 32 -6.09 3.60 -9.59
C SER A 32 -6.13 4.17 -11.02
N ALA A 33 -7.34 4.40 -11.54
CA ALA A 33 -7.51 5.05 -12.84
C ALA A 33 -6.92 6.47 -12.90
N ASP A 34 -6.77 7.15 -11.74
CA ASP A 34 -6.14 8.47 -11.61
C ASP A 34 -4.66 8.41 -11.20
N GLY A 35 -4.01 7.23 -11.30
CA GLY A 35 -2.56 7.10 -11.11
C GLY A 35 -2.11 7.09 -9.64
N LYS A 36 -3.01 6.73 -8.71
CA LYS A 36 -2.78 6.75 -7.27
C LYS A 36 -2.72 5.36 -6.66
N VAL A 37 -2.03 5.30 -5.53
CA VAL A 37 -2.03 4.19 -4.59
C VAL A 37 -2.30 4.76 -3.21
N CYS A 38 -3.23 4.15 -2.49
CA CYS A 38 -3.62 4.56 -1.15
C CYS A 38 -3.15 3.53 -0.13
N PHE A 39 -2.84 4.02 1.07
CA PHE A 39 -2.42 3.21 2.20
C PHE A 39 -3.45 3.35 3.31
N TYR A 40 -3.92 2.23 3.82
CA TYR A 40 -4.75 2.17 5.02
C TYR A 40 -3.95 1.58 6.18
N VAL A 41 -4.00 2.27 7.32
CA VAL A 41 -3.37 1.85 8.57
C VAL A 41 -4.45 1.64 9.62
N TYR A 42 -4.55 0.41 10.11
CA TYR A 42 -5.34 0.13 11.30
C TYR A 42 -4.53 0.57 12.54
N GLY A 43 -4.87 1.73 13.10
CA GLY A 43 -4.16 2.36 14.22
C GLY A 43 -3.37 3.60 13.79
N LYS A 44 -2.18 3.79 14.37
CA LYS A 44 -1.27 4.91 14.05
C LYS A 44 0.12 4.37 13.72
N ALA A 45 0.69 4.84 12.62
CA ALA A 45 2.06 4.54 12.22
C ALA A 45 2.60 5.69 11.38
N HIS A 46 3.93 5.83 11.36
CA HIS A 46 4.61 6.58 10.31
C HIS A 46 4.85 5.65 9.13
N LEU A 47 4.59 6.13 7.92
CA LEU A 47 4.82 5.39 6.69
C LEU A 47 5.88 6.09 5.85
N LEU A 48 6.83 5.30 5.37
CA LEU A 48 7.78 5.65 4.32
C LEU A 48 7.53 4.68 3.18
N ALA A 49 7.48 5.17 1.95
CA ALA A 49 7.22 4.37 0.77
C ALA A 49 8.12 4.82 -0.38
N ASP A 50 8.78 3.85 -1.01
CA ASP A 50 9.59 4.03 -2.21
C ASP A 50 8.96 3.26 -3.37
N VAL A 51 9.02 3.83 -4.57
CA VAL A 51 8.51 3.17 -5.79
C VAL A 51 9.68 2.57 -6.55
N SER A 52 9.74 1.24 -6.63
CA SER A 52 10.78 0.54 -7.39
C SER A 52 10.52 0.53 -8.90
N GLY A 53 9.25 0.66 -9.34
CA GLY A 53 8.86 0.66 -10.75
C GLY A 53 7.36 0.50 -10.94
N TYR A 54 6.92 0.47 -12.20
CA TYR A 54 5.53 0.18 -12.58
C TYR A 54 5.48 -0.73 -13.82
N PHE A 55 4.42 -1.51 -13.93
CA PHE A 55 4.13 -2.27 -15.15
C PHE A 55 3.27 -1.38 -16.06
N PRO A 56 3.71 -1.08 -17.29
CA PRO A 56 2.85 -0.39 -18.24
C PRO A 56 1.63 -1.27 -18.57
N GLY A 57 0.48 -0.63 -18.81
CA GLY A 57 -0.68 -1.34 -19.33
C GLY A 57 -0.30 -2.06 -20.63
N GLN A 58 -0.75 -3.31 -20.78
CA GLN A 58 -0.70 -3.99 -22.08
C GLN A 58 -1.58 -3.15 -23.04
N GLY A 59 -0.96 -2.55 -24.05
CA GLY A 59 -1.65 -1.82 -25.11
C GLY A 59 -2.36 -2.76 -26.08
#